data_AF-A0A7W3UH66-F1
#
_entry.id   AF-A0A7W3UH66-F1
#
_cell.length_a   1.000
_cell.length_b   1.000
_cell.length_c   1.000
_cell.angle_alpha   90.00
_cell.angle_beta   90.00
_cell.angle_gamma   90.00
#
_symmetry.space_group_name_H-M   'P 1'
#
loop_
_entity.id
_entity.type
_entity.pdbx_description
1 polymer ?
#
loop_
_entity_poly.entity_id
_entity_poly.type
_entity_poly.pdbx_seq_one_letter_code
_entity_poly.pdbx_strand_id
1 'polypeptide(L)'
;MSKWIKQFLLAGLAGIIRLKHNQHYSMDTKIAAAKEYLAGNTTNQVILNRYKIRNITQLHHWVILYNSDKLIVNRTTRKRVRKMGRKVTFDEKKVIVQWTIEHGNDYRAAAEKYNVSYQRVYSWVQKYRQNSDWQVLKDNCGRNKNTEPTTELERLRKRVRELEARDREREVQIAFANRLSLVVRIQIDGSEFSLLFC
;
A
#
# COMPACT_ATOMS: atom_id res chain seq x y z
N MET A 1 9.92 22.84 21.40
CA MET A 1 8.87 22.92 20.34
C MET A 1 8.68 21.54 19.70
N SER A 2 7.49 20.94 19.83
CA SER A 2 7.22 19.55 19.46
C SER A 2 7.35 19.28 17.94
N LYS A 3 7.79 18.07 17.55
CA LYS A 3 8.07 17.68 16.16
C LYS A 3 6.87 17.86 15.22
N TRP A 4 5.66 17.58 15.72
CA TRP A 4 4.42 17.71 14.94
C TRP A 4 4.06 19.18 14.68
N ILE A 5 4.37 20.10 15.60
CA ILE A 5 4.13 21.55 15.43
C ILE A 5 4.98 22.09 14.29
N LYS A 6 6.27 21.72 14.25
CA LYS A 6 7.17 22.09 13.14
C LYS A 6 6.69 21.53 11.80
N GLN A 7 6.22 20.28 11.77
CA GLN A 7 5.69 19.64 10.56
C GLN A 7 4.41 20.31 10.08
N PHE A 8 3.54 20.73 10.99
CA PHE A 8 2.33 21.48 10.68
C PHE A 8 2.64 22.88 10.12
N LEU A 9 3.54 23.62 10.75
CA LEU A 9 3.93 24.95 10.25
C LEU A 9 4.59 24.90 8.87
N LEU A 10 5.33 23.83 8.56
CA LEU A 10 6.00 23.67 7.27
C LEU A 10 5.07 23.19 6.15
N ALA A 11 4.08 22.34 6.45
CA ALA A 11 3.32 21.61 5.43
C ALA A 11 1.80 21.53 5.71
N GLY A 12 1.28 22.29 6.67
CA GLY A 12 -0.12 22.26 7.09
C GLY A 12 -0.57 20.86 7.53
N LEU A 13 -1.84 20.52 7.28
CA LEU A 13 -2.38 19.18 7.55
C LEU A 13 -1.62 18.08 6.82
N ALA A 14 -1.05 18.32 5.65
CA ALA A 14 -0.25 17.34 4.93
C ALA A 14 1.01 16.91 5.70
N GLY A 15 1.52 17.76 6.60
CA GLY A 15 2.63 17.44 7.50
C GLY A 15 2.25 16.53 8.66
N ILE A 16 0.97 16.54 9.08
CA ILE A 16 0.44 15.72 10.18
C ILE A 16 -0.24 14.44 9.66
N ILE A 17 -0.83 14.50 8.46
CA ILE A 17 -1.50 13.36 7.84
C ILE A 17 -0.47 12.26 7.60
N ARG A 18 -0.76 11.06 8.13
CA ARG A 18 0.02 9.87 7.81
C ARG A 18 -0.05 9.64 6.30
N LEU A 19 1.07 9.81 5.61
CA LEU A 19 1.13 9.50 4.18
C LEU A 19 0.69 8.05 3.97
N LYS A 20 -0.18 7.88 2.97
CA LYS A 20 -0.68 6.56 2.57
C LYS A 20 0.43 5.62 2.08
N HIS A 21 1.58 6.16 1.70
CA HIS A 21 2.72 5.42 1.17
C HIS A 21 4.03 6.00 1.73
N ASN A 22 5.06 5.17 1.87
CA ASN A 22 6.39 5.62 2.28
C ASN A 22 7.05 6.45 1.17
N GLN A 23 7.83 7.46 1.55
CA GLN A 23 8.64 8.22 0.59
C GLN A 23 9.69 7.32 -0.06
N HIS A 24 9.76 7.38 -1.38
CA HIS A 24 10.82 6.73 -2.14
C HIS A 24 11.98 7.72 -2.33
N TYR A 25 13.18 7.26 -2.00
CA TYR A 25 14.43 7.98 -2.24
C TYR A 25 15.17 7.28 -3.37
N SER A 26 15.65 8.06 -4.33
CA SER A 26 16.52 7.54 -5.39
C SER A 26 17.81 6.97 -4.81
N MET A 27 18.52 6.17 -5.58
CA MET A 27 19.80 5.64 -5.15
C MET A 27 20.82 6.77 -4.93
N ASP A 28 20.89 7.71 -5.87
CA ASP A 28 21.81 8.84 -5.84
C ASP A 28 21.61 9.74 -4.61
N THR A 29 20.35 9.99 -4.24
CA THR A 29 20.04 10.79 -3.03
C THR A 29 20.50 10.10 -1.75
N LYS A 30 20.40 8.76 -1.67
CA LYS A 30 20.92 8.01 -0.51
C LYS A 30 22.44 8.06 -0.44
N ILE A 31 23.12 7.95 -1.57
CA ILE A 31 24.60 8.02 -1.64
C ILE A 31 25.08 9.41 -1.24
N ALA A 32 24.49 10.47 -1.82
CA ALA A 32 24.85 11.84 -1.51
C ALA A 32 24.68 12.15 -0.02
N ALA A 33 23.54 11.76 0.56
CA ALA A 33 23.28 11.95 1.99
C ALA A 33 24.26 11.16 2.88
N ALA A 34 24.62 9.93 2.52
CA ALA A 34 25.60 9.15 3.27
C ALA A 34 27.01 9.75 3.18
N LYS A 35 27.44 10.21 2.00
CA LYS A 35 28.74 10.87 1.82
C LYS A 35 28.84 12.18 2.60
N GLU A 36 27.79 13.00 2.57
CA GLU A 36 27.73 14.26 3.32
C GLU A 36 27.78 14.01 4.84
N TYR A 37 27.14 12.95 5.32
CA TYR A 37 27.24 12.52 6.72
C TYR A 37 28.67 12.09 7.08
N LEU A 38 29.34 11.31 6.23
CA LEU A 38 30.72 10.86 6.46
C LEU A 38 31.75 12.00 6.37
N ALA A 39 31.46 13.04 5.60
CA ALA A 39 32.31 14.23 5.51
C ALA A 39 32.34 15.05 6.82
N GLY A 40 31.37 14.87 7.72
CA GLY A 40 31.37 15.47 9.06
C GLY A 40 31.18 17.01 9.12
N ASN A 41 31.08 17.69 7.97
CA ASN A 41 31.06 19.15 7.90
C ASN A 41 29.71 19.80 8.23
N THR A 42 28.63 19.02 8.34
CA THR A 42 27.26 19.53 8.52
C THR A 42 26.52 18.82 9.64
N THR A 43 25.72 19.55 10.40
CA THR A 43 24.84 18.97 11.42
C THR A 43 23.81 18.03 10.79
N ASN A 44 23.51 16.92 11.48
CA ASN A 44 22.51 15.93 11.04
C ASN A 44 21.17 16.55 10.64
N GLN A 45 20.71 17.59 11.36
CA GLN A 45 19.46 18.28 11.05
C GLN A 45 19.48 18.98 9.68
N VAL A 46 20.63 19.53 9.28
CA VAL A 46 20.81 20.19 7.98
C VAL A 46 20.72 19.17 6.86
N ILE A 47 21.38 18.01 7.02
CA ILE A 47 21.32 16.89 6.06
C ILE A 47 19.88 16.39 5.92
N LEU A 48 19.18 16.17 7.04
CA LEU A 48 17.79 15.70 7.02
C LEU A 48 16.86 16.68 6.30
N ASN A 49 17.02 17.99 6.53
CA ASN A 49 16.21 19.00 5.84
C ASN A 49 16.55 19.10 4.35
N ARG A 50 17.83 19.08 3.98
CA ARG A 50 18.31 19.15 2.59
C ARG A 50 17.75 18.03 1.73
N TYR A 51 17.84 16.79 2.22
CA TYR A 51 17.36 15.60 1.51
C TYR A 51 15.92 15.21 1.85
N LYS A 52 15.21 16.04 2.63
CA LYS A 52 13.83 15.82 3.09
C LYS A 52 13.62 14.46 3.79
N ILE A 53 14.63 14.01 4.52
CA ILE A 53 14.62 12.74 5.25
C ILE A 53 13.89 12.95 6.58
N ARG A 54 12.86 12.13 6.83
CA ARG A 54 12.01 12.29 8.03
C ARG A 54 12.67 11.89 9.35
N ASN A 55 13.60 10.94 9.32
CA ASN A 55 14.19 10.36 10.52
C ASN A 55 15.70 10.19 10.40
N ILE A 56 16.42 10.57 11.46
CA ILE A 56 17.86 10.36 11.60
C ILE A 56 18.24 8.88 11.55
N THR A 57 17.41 7.97 12.10
CA THR A 57 17.64 6.52 12.03
C THR A 57 17.71 6.03 10.58
N GLN A 58 16.96 6.66 9.67
CA GLN A 58 16.97 6.31 8.25
C GLN A 58 18.29 6.71 7.59
N LEU A 59 18.84 7.87 7.94
CA LEU A 59 20.16 8.33 7.50
C LEU A 59 21.26 7.40 8.02
N HIS A 60 21.28 7.07 9.31
CA HIS A 60 22.25 6.14 9.89
C HIS A 60 22.20 4.77 9.20
N HIS A 61 21.01 4.25 8.91
CA HIS A 61 20.88 2.99 8.20
C HIS A 61 21.50 3.05 6.79
N TRP A 62 21.33 4.16 6.07
CA TRP A 62 21.98 4.33 4.76
C TRP A 62 23.50 4.39 4.87
N VAL A 63 24.05 5.00 5.92
CA VAL A 63 25.50 5.05 6.18
C VAL A 63 26.04 3.65 6.48
N ILE A 64 25.35 2.85 7.31
CA ILE A 64 25.72 1.45 7.57
C ILE A 64 25.71 0.61 6.28
N LEU A 65 24.69 0.79 5.45
CA LEU A 65 24.60 0.11 4.16
C LEU A 65 25.67 0.58 3.17
N TYR A 66 26.04 1.86 3.22
CA TYR A 66 27.09 2.44 2.39
C TYR A 66 28.45 1.85 2.76
N ASN A 67 28.78 1.82 4.06
CA ASN A 67 30.05 1.27 4.56
C ASN A 67 30.19 -0.24 4.34
N SER A 68 29.11 -0.95 4.03
CA SER A 68 29.13 -2.39 3.73
C SER A 68 28.94 -2.70 2.25
N ASP A 69 29.07 -1.69 1.37
CA ASP A 69 28.81 -1.71 -0.09
C ASP A 69 27.43 -2.23 -0.51
N LYS A 70 26.56 -2.53 0.46
CA LYS A 70 25.20 -3.08 0.25
C LYS A 70 24.21 -2.02 -0.19
N LEU A 71 24.51 -0.74 -0.03
CA LEU A 71 23.63 0.34 -0.49
C LEU A 71 23.51 0.28 -2.03
N ILE A 72 24.65 0.09 -2.72
CA ILE A 72 24.77 0.16 -4.19
C ILE A 72 24.22 -1.10 -4.86
N VAL A 73 24.24 -2.23 -4.15
CA VAL A 73 23.69 -3.49 -4.64
C VAL A 73 22.17 -3.36 -4.74
N ASN A 74 21.67 -3.16 -5.95
CA ASN A 74 20.26 -3.25 -6.26
C ASN A 74 19.79 -4.67 -5.98
N ARG A 75 19.29 -4.92 -4.76
CA ARG A 75 18.67 -6.18 -4.39
C ARG A 75 17.34 -6.27 -5.12
N THR A 76 17.38 -6.65 -6.39
CA THR A 76 16.19 -7.08 -7.12
C THR A 76 15.55 -8.15 -6.26
N THR A 77 14.36 -7.88 -5.75
CA THR A 77 13.58 -8.86 -4.99
C THR A 77 13.52 -10.08 -5.89
N ARG A 78 14.18 -11.18 -5.50
CA ARG A 78 14.26 -12.41 -6.30
C ARG A 78 12.81 -12.86 -6.55
N LYS A 79 12.25 -12.49 -7.70
CA LYS A 79 10.91 -12.93 -8.09
C LYS A 79 11.03 -14.43 -8.28
N ARG A 80 10.37 -15.22 -7.44
CA ARG A 80 10.25 -16.66 -7.67
C ARG A 80 9.56 -16.83 -9.02
N VAL A 81 10.29 -17.33 -10.01
CA VAL A 81 9.71 -17.71 -11.30
C VAL A 81 8.81 -18.91 -11.03
N ARG A 82 7.50 -18.68 -11.07
CA ARG A 82 6.52 -19.77 -10.96
C ARG A 82 6.51 -20.52 -12.29
N LYS A 83 6.73 -21.84 -12.26
CA LYS A 83 6.43 -22.70 -13.41
C LYS A 83 4.91 -22.70 -13.58
N MET A 84 4.42 -21.99 -14.60
CA MET A 84 3.00 -21.96 -14.91
C MET A 84 2.63 -23.29 -15.57
N GLY A 85 1.69 -24.04 -14.99
CA GLY A 85 1.15 -25.24 -15.62
C GLY A 85 0.34 -24.92 -16.88
N ARG A 86 -0.01 -25.96 -17.66
CA ARG A 86 -0.85 -25.85 -18.86
C ARG A 86 -2.08 -24.97 -18.61
N LYS A 87 -2.40 -24.10 -19.57
CA LYS A 87 -3.66 -23.36 -19.60
C LYS A 87 -4.78 -24.32 -19.99
N VAL A 88 -5.84 -24.35 -19.20
CA VAL A 88 -7.00 -25.22 -19.43
C VAL A 88 -8.19 -24.30 -19.62
N THR A 89 -8.90 -24.45 -20.73
CA THR A 89 -10.07 -23.62 -21.05
C THR A 89 -11.26 -23.99 -20.15
N PHE A 90 -12.29 -23.14 -20.14
CA PHE A 90 -13.47 -23.38 -19.31
C PHE A 90 -14.21 -24.66 -19.72
N ASP A 91 -14.37 -24.91 -21.02
CA ASP A 91 -15.06 -26.10 -21.51
C ASP A 91 -14.24 -27.37 -21.25
N GLU A 92 -12.91 -27.31 -21.40
CA GLU A 92 -12.02 -28.41 -20.99
C GLU A 92 -12.18 -28.73 -19.49
N LYS A 93 -12.34 -27.73 -18.61
CA LYS A 93 -12.58 -27.97 -17.17
C LYS A 93 -13.87 -28.75 -16.92
N LYS A 94 -14.96 -28.44 -17.65
CA LYS A 94 -16.23 -29.16 -17.50
C LYS A 94 -16.07 -30.63 -17.86
N VAL A 95 -15.42 -30.90 -19.01
CA VAL A 95 -15.14 -32.26 -19.48
C VAL A 95 -14.32 -33.03 -18.44
N ILE A 96 -13.27 -32.41 -17.88
CA ILE A 96 -12.42 -33.03 -16.85
C ILE A 96 -13.22 -33.36 -15.59
N VAL A 97 -14.04 -32.42 -15.11
CA VAL A 97 -14.85 -32.61 -13.90
C VAL A 97 -15.89 -33.71 -14.10
N GLN A 98 -16.60 -33.69 -15.23
CA GLN A 98 -17.60 -34.71 -15.57
C GLN A 98 -16.95 -36.10 -15.64
N TRP A 99 -15.85 -36.22 -16.38
CA TRP A 99 -15.10 -37.47 -16.50
C TRP A 99 -14.65 -37.98 -15.13
N THR A 100 -14.16 -37.10 -14.26
CA THR A 100 -13.71 -37.47 -12.91
C THR A 100 -14.85 -38.00 -12.05
N ILE A 101 -16.05 -37.43 -12.14
CA ILE A 101 -17.23 -37.87 -11.37
C ILE A 101 -17.71 -39.24 -11.88
N GLU A 102 -17.76 -39.43 -13.20
CA GLU A 102 -18.16 -40.70 -13.83
C GLU A 102 -17.21 -41.85 -13.47
N HIS A 103 -15.91 -41.57 -13.28
CA HIS A 103 -14.88 -42.56 -12.95
C HIS A 103 -14.66 -42.69 -11.43
N GLY A 104 -15.69 -42.46 -10.61
CA GLY A 104 -15.64 -42.71 -9.17
C GLY A 104 -14.75 -41.73 -8.37
N ASN A 105 -14.48 -40.54 -8.93
CA ASN A 105 -13.57 -39.53 -8.36
C ASN A 105 -12.09 -39.92 -8.39
N ASP A 106 -11.67 -40.65 -9.42
CA ASP A 106 -10.25 -40.88 -9.65
C ASP A 106 -9.54 -39.62 -10.20
N TYR A 107 -9.15 -38.75 -9.27
CA TYR A 107 -8.43 -37.51 -9.56
C TYR A 107 -7.03 -37.76 -10.15
N ARG A 108 -6.42 -38.94 -9.88
CA ARG A 108 -5.09 -39.27 -10.37
C ARG A 108 -5.15 -39.65 -11.84
N ALA A 109 -6.08 -40.54 -12.20
CA ALA A 109 -6.32 -40.88 -13.60
C ALA A 109 -6.74 -39.67 -14.43
N ALA A 110 -7.55 -38.76 -13.87
CA ALA A 110 -7.93 -37.52 -14.54
C ALA A 110 -6.72 -36.57 -14.75
N ALA A 111 -5.86 -36.43 -13.73
CA ALA A 111 -4.67 -35.61 -13.82
C ALA A 111 -3.70 -36.12 -14.91
N GLU A 112 -3.50 -37.43 -14.99
CA GLU A 112 -2.65 -38.07 -16.00
C GLU A 112 -3.26 -37.95 -17.40
N LYS A 113 -4.54 -38.30 -17.56
CA LYS A 113 -5.26 -38.27 -18.85
C LYS A 113 -5.26 -36.90 -19.51
N TYR A 114 -5.48 -35.84 -18.73
CA TYR A 114 -5.59 -34.47 -19.24
C TYR A 114 -4.32 -33.64 -19.06
N ASN A 115 -3.24 -34.23 -18.52
CA ASN A 115 -1.97 -33.56 -18.20
C ASN A 115 -2.19 -32.27 -17.37
N VAL A 116 -3.01 -32.39 -16.32
CA VAL A 116 -3.35 -31.31 -15.39
C VAL A 116 -2.91 -31.69 -13.99
N SER A 117 -2.44 -30.73 -13.20
CA SER A 117 -2.11 -30.97 -11.79
C SER A 117 -3.31 -31.52 -11.03
N TYR A 118 -3.10 -32.60 -10.27
CA TYR A 118 -4.05 -33.21 -9.34
C TYR A 118 -4.81 -32.15 -8.51
N GLN A 119 -4.09 -31.18 -7.94
CA GLN A 119 -4.69 -30.14 -7.09
C GLN A 119 -5.74 -29.30 -7.84
N ARG A 120 -5.55 -29.08 -9.15
CA ARG A 120 -6.50 -28.33 -9.97
C ARG A 120 -7.76 -29.15 -10.22
N VAL A 121 -7.63 -30.43 -10.58
CA VAL A 121 -8.77 -31.33 -10.80
C VAL A 121 -9.61 -31.44 -9.53
N TYR A 122 -8.96 -31.72 -8.39
CA TYR A 122 -9.62 -31.79 -7.09
C TYR A 122 -10.38 -30.49 -6.76
N SER A 123 -9.74 -29.32 -6.94
CA SER A 123 -10.38 -28.03 -6.68
C SER A 123 -11.60 -27.77 -7.57
N TRP A 124 -11.57 -28.17 -8.84
CA TRP A 124 -12.71 -28.00 -9.75
C TRP A 124 -13.88 -28.90 -9.37
N VAL A 125 -13.63 -30.18 -9.11
CA VAL A 125 -14.69 -31.11 -8.68
C VAL A 125 -15.30 -30.65 -7.35
N GLN A 126 -14.49 -30.18 -6.41
CA GLN A 126 -14.99 -29.68 -5.13
C GLN A 126 -15.86 -28.44 -5.28
N LYS A 127 -15.46 -27.48 -6.12
CA LYS A 127 -16.26 -26.27 -6.40
C LYS A 127 -17.59 -26.60 -7.05
N TYR A 128 -17.58 -27.57 -7.97
CA TYR A 128 -18.79 -28.05 -8.63
C TYR A 128 -19.74 -28.72 -7.61
N ARG A 129 -19.23 -29.60 -6.74
CA ARG A 129 -20.06 -30.24 -5.69
C ARG A 129 -20.70 -29.27 -4.70
N GLN A 130 -20.04 -28.16 -4.39
CA GLN A 130 -20.54 -27.18 -3.42
C GLN A 130 -21.66 -26.30 -3.98
N ASN A 131 -21.64 -25.98 -5.27
CA ASN A 131 -22.55 -24.99 -5.86
C ASN A 131 -23.46 -25.58 -6.95
N SER A 132 -23.20 -26.81 -7.39
CA SER A 132 -23.89 -27.52 -8.47
C SER A 132 -24.01 -26.74 -9.79
N ASP A 133 -23.17 -25.72 -9.99
CA ASP A 133 -23.22 -24.81 -11.13
C ASP A 133 -21.85 -24.71 -11.81
N TRP A 134 -21.85 -24.65 -13.14
CA TRP A 134 -20.64 -24.62 -13.94
C TRP A 134 -20.00 -23.23 -13.97
N GLN A 135 -20.78 -22.18 -13.76
CA GLN A 135 -20.30 -20.79 -13.78
C GLN A 135 -19.20 -20.54 -12.73
N VAL A 136 -19.18 -21.34 -11.66
CA VAL A 136 -18.20 -21.24 -10.56
C VAL A 136 -16.79 -21.72 -10.96
N LEU A 137 -16.67 -22.45 -12.08
CA LEU A 137 -15.39 -22.87 -12.66
C LEU A 137 -14.78 -21.85 -13.63
N LYS A 138 -15.52 -20.79 -13.95
CA LYS A 138 -15.04 -19.70 -14.80
C LYS A 138 -13.95 -18.95 -14.04
N ASP A 139 -12.78 -18.81 -14.66
CA ASP A 139 -11.66 -18.12 -14.01
C ASP A 139 -12.00 -16.62 -13.91
N ASN A 140 -12.38 -16.18 -12.71
CA ASN A 140 -12.39 -14.76 -12.35
C ASN A 140 -10.97 -14.28 -11.97
N CYS A 141 -9.93 -14.90 -12.57
CA CYS A 141 -8.53 -14.59 -12.29
C CYS A 141 -8.11 -13.32 -13.02
N GLY A 142 -8.35 -12.22 -12.35
CA GLY A 142 -8.06 -10.88 -12.78
C GLY A 142 -8.91 -9.98 -11.92
N ARG A 143 -8.31 -8.97 -11.32
CA ARG A 143 -9.07 -7.89 -10.68
C ARG A 143 -9.90 -7.29 -11.80
N ASN A 144 -11.17 -7.68 -11.96
CA ASN A 144 -12.11 -6.97 -12.82
C ASN A 144 -12.35 -5.61 -12.15
N LYS A 145 -11.39 -4.71 -12.35
CA LYS A 145 -11.39 -3.34 -11.82
C LYS A 145 -11.84 -2.33 -12.86
N ASN A 146 -12.27 -2.83 -14.02
CA ASN A 146 -12.81 -2.04 -15.11
C ASN A 146 -14.22 -2.56 -15.40
N THR A 147 -15.09 -2.58 -14.39
CA THR A 147 -16.48 -2.26 -14.72
C THR A 147 -16.46 -0.76 -14.86
N GLU A 148 -16.27 -0.27 -16.10
CA GLU A 148 -16.83 1.04 -16.38
C GLU A 148 -18.30 0.96 -15.95
N PRO A 149 -18.78 1.93 -15.16
CA PRO A 149 -20.13 1.86 -14.63
C PRO A 149 -21.09 1.76 -15.83
N THR A 150 -21.70 0.59 -15.97
CA THR A 150 -22.61 0.25 -17.07
C THR A 150 -23.87 1.12 -17.01
N THR A 151 -24.13 1.70 -15.84
CA THR A 151 -25.33 2.48 -15.53
C THR A 151 -24.96 3.86 -14.97
N GLU A 152 -25.71 4.89 -15.36
CA GLU A 152 -25.58 6.27 -14.87
C GLU A 152 -25.62 6.37 -13.33
N LEU A 153 -26.45 5.53 -12.69
CA LEU A 153 -26.55 5.43 -11.23
C LEU A 153 -25.22 5.07 -10.55
N GLU A 154 -24.43 4.18 -11.14
CA GLU A 154 -23.12 3.81 -10.59
C GLU A 154 -22.09 4.94 -10.74
N ARG A 155 -22.15 5.70 -11.85
CA ARG A 155 -21.34 6.92 -12.04
C ARG A 155 -21.66 7.94 -10.95
N LEU A 156 -22.94 8.19 -10.72
CA LEU A 156 -23.42 9.13 -9.70
C LEU A 156 -23.00 8.69 -8.30
N ARG A 157 -23.18 7.41 -7.93
CA ARG A 157 -22.73 6.88 -6.63
C ARG A 157 -21.23 7.04 -6.41
N LYS A 158 -20.41 6.80 -7.44
CA LYS A 158 -18.97 7.03 -7.39
C LYS A 158 -18.67 8.52 -7.15
N ARG A 159 -19.36 9.42 -7.86
CA ARG A 159 -19.17 10.86 -7.74
C ARG A 159 -19.56 11.39 -6.36
N VAL A 160 -20.68 10.92 -5.80
CA VAL A 160 -21.10 11.24 -4.44
C VAL A 160 -20.04 10.84 -3.42
N ARG A 161 -19.51 9.61 -3.53
CA ARG A 161 -18.43 9.13 -2.64
C ARG A 161 -17.17 10.00 -2.71
N GLU A 162 -16.79 10.46 -3.90
CA GLU A 162 -15.64 11.38 -4.09
C GLU A 162 -15.91 12.78 -3.51
N LEU A 163 -17.14 13.27 -3.60
CA LEU A 163 -17.56 14.56 -3.02
C LEU A 163 -17.57 14.49 -1.48
N GLU A 164 -18.22 13.48 -0.90
CA GLU A 164 -18.27 13.26 0.55
C GLU A 164 -16.88 13.07 1.18
N ALA A 165 -15.94 12.49 0.43
CA ALA A 165 -14.55 12.39 0.90
C ALA A 165 -13.89 13.77 0.99
N ARG A 166 -14.10 14.64 0.00
CA ARG A 166 -13.55 16.01 -0.01
C ARG A 166 -14.17 16.90 1.06
N ASP A 167 -15.47 16.77 1.30
CA ASP A 167 -16.13 17.57 2.34
C ASP A 167 -15.69 17.14 3.73
N ARG A 168 -15.56 15.83 4.00
CA ARG A 168 -14.93 15.36 5.25
C ARG A 168 -13.50 15.86 5.42
N GLU A 169 -12.71 15.90 4.36
CA GLU A 169 -11.36 16.47 4.41
C GLU A 169 -11.39 17.95 4.83
N ARG A 170 -12.33 18.75 4.28
CA ARG A 170 -12.52 20.17 4.62
C ARG A 170 -12.97 20.37 6.07
N GLU A 171 -13.96 19.61 6.53
CA GLU A 171 -14.46 19.65 7.90
C GLU A 171 -13.35 19.41 8.92
N VAL A 172 -12.49 18.42 8.66
CA VAL A 172 -11.32 18.15 9.50
C VAL A 172 -10.36 19.35 9.54
N GLN A 173 -10.20 20.11 8.43
CA GLN A 173 -9.33 21.30 8.44
C GLN A 173 -9.91 22.41 9.30
N ILE A 174 -11.20 22.67 9.16
CA ILE A 174 -11.91 23.70 9.94
C ILE A 174 -11.86 23.35 11.43
N ALA A 175 -12.20 22.10 11.79
CA ALA A 175 -12.19 21.64 13.17
C ALA A 175 -10.79 21.74 13.79
N PHE A 176 -9.75 21.37 13.04
CA PHE A 176 -8.37 21.48 13.51
C PHE A 176 -7.94 22.95 13.70
N ALA A 177 -8.25 23.83 12.75
CA ALA A 177 -7.94 25.26 12.84
C ALA A 177 -8.61 25.92 14.04
N ASN A 178 -9.89 25.62 14.27
CA ASN A 178 -10.63 26.09 15.44
C ASN A 178 -10.02 25.57 16.75
N ARG A 179 -9.60 24.30 16.80
CA ARG A 179 -8.93 23.78 17.99
C ARG A 179 -7.59 24.48 18.24
N LEU A 180 -6.84 24.77 17.18
CA LEU A 180 -5.54 25.43 17.28
C LEU A 180 -5.69 26.87 17.77
N SER A 181 -6.67 27.63 17.26
CA SER A 181 -6.94 29.01 17.70
C SER A 181 -7.36 29.06 19.16
N LEU A 182 -8.18 28.10 19.63
CA LEU A 182 -8.55 27.97 21.03
C LEU A 182 -7.33 27.72 21.94
N VAL A 183 -6.44 26.79 21.54
CA VAL A 183 -5.22 26.49 22.31
C VAL A 183 -4.30 27.71 22.38
N VAL A 184 -4.11 28.41 21.26
CA VAL A 184 -3.28 29.63 21.23
C VAL A 184 -3.89 30.73 22.11
N ARG A 185 -5.21 30.94 22.07
CA ARG A 185 -5.87 31.96 22.89
C ARG A 185 -5.73 31.68 24.39
N ILE A 186 -5.98 30.44 24.82
CA ILE A 186 -5.79 30.00 26.22
C ILE A 186 -4.35 30.22 26.69
N GLN A 187 -3.37 30.03 25.81
CA GLN A 187 -1.96 30.19 26.14
C GLN A 187 -1.54 31.67 26.26
N ILE A 188 -2.16 32.57 25.49
CA ILE A 188 -1.96 34.02 25.57
C ILE A 188 -2.60 34.57 26.84
N ASP A 189 -3.86 34.20 27.11
CA ASP A 189 -4.58 34.61 28.32
C ASP A 189 -3.84 34.13 29.58
N GLY A 190 -3.33 32.90 29.61
CA GLY A 190 -2.52 32.39 30.72
C GLY A 190 -1.17 33.09 30.91
N SER A 191 -0.61 33.71 29.85
CA SER A 191 0.64 34.49 29.93
C SER A 191 0.41 35.92 30.41
N GLU A 192 -0.73 36.52 30.10
CA GLU A 192 -1.16 37.82 30.66
C GLU A 192 -1.47 37.70 32.16
N PHE A 193 -2.10 36.60 32.58
CA PHE A 193 -2.34 36.33 34.00
C PHE A 193 -1.04 36.13 34.82
N SER A 194 0.04 35.66 34.19
CA SER A 194 1.35 35.52 34.86
C SER A 194 2.15 36.83 34.92
N LEU A 195 1.85 37.83 34.08
CA LEU A 195 2.51 39.15 34.10
C LEU A 195 1.78 40.16 34.99
N LEU A 196 0.53 39.89 35.38
CA LEU A 196 -0.26 40.71 36.32
C LEU A 196 -0.06 40.31 37.80
N PHE A 197 0.75 39.28 38.09
CA PHE A 197 1.01 38.75 39.45
C PHE A 197 2.47 38.83 39.89
N CYS A 198 3.29 39.67 39.24
CA CYS A 198 4.63 40.06 39.73
C CYS A 198 4.63 41.51 40.20
#